data_AF-A0A921DVC7-F1
#
_entry.id   AF-A0A921DVC7-F1
#
_cell.length_a   1.000
_cell.length_b   1.000
_cell.length_c   1.000
_cell.angle_alpha   90.00
_cell.angle_beta   90.00
_cell.angle_gamma   90.00
#
_symmetry.space_group_name_H-M   'P 1'
#
loop_
_entity.id
_entity.type
_entity.pdbx_description
1 polymer ?
#
loop_
_entity_poly.entity_id
_entity_poly.type
_entity_poly.pdbx_seq_one_letter_code
_entity_poly.pdbx_strand_id
1 'polypeptide(L)'
;LVPSGLVVLIFFLVRIGFSVSSFETAYNFIYTMLQAPLKGAGNSLPSVLLYNFIAMLLWCFGINGPTITNSVWSPIFFVLTQDNLTAFQKGLKLPHIYTQQFIDIFTTYGGGGSTLSLLIVMLTVCRSKRVRELGKLAILPGIFGINEPIIFGLPVVLNPIIAIPFIIVPVLNTLISGLVFQAGWVPYTNGVMLPWTTPPIISGWLSTGSWTGSVLQLFELILGVLIYYPFIKMLDRQYLSEELAAEKADDIDIDFDEV
;
A
#
# COMPACT_ATOMS: atom_id res chain seq x y z
N LEU A 1 29.00 -9.72 -31.22
CA LEU A 1 28.90 -8.79 -32.37
C LEU A 1 27.74 -9.16 -33.31
N VAL A 2 27.70 -10.37 -33.87
CA VAL A 2 26.60 -10.79 -34.79
C VAL A 2 25.19 -10.69 -34.15
N PRO A 3 24.93 -11.19 -32.92
CA PRO A 3 23.60 -11.05 -32.31
C PRO A 3 23.21 -9.58 -32.06
N SER A 4 24.15 -8.76 -31.59
CA SER A 4 23.93 -7.33 -31.36
C SER A 4 23.65 -6.57 -32.65
N GLY A 5 24.36 -6.90 -33.74
CA GLY A 5 24.15 -6.30 -35.06
C GLY A 5 22.77 -6.62 -35.62
N LEU A 6 22.29 -7.87 -35.44
CA LEU A 6 20.93 -8.26 -35.81
C LEU A 6 19.87 -7.48 -35.02
N VAL A 7 20.03 -7.33 -33.70
CA VAL A 7 19.11 -6.55 -32.86
C VAL A 7 19.06 -5.09 -33.32
N VAL A 8 20.22 -4.45 -33.51
CA VAL A 8 20.27 -3.06 -33.98
C VAL A 8 19.61 -2.90 -35.34
N LEU A 9 19.88 -3.80 -36.29
CA LEU A 9 19.27 -3.76 -37.62
C LEU A 9 17.74 -3.88 -37.54
N ILE A 10 17.23 -4.82 -36.73
CA ILE A 10 15.79 -5.00 -36.54
C ILE A 10 15.15 -3.73 -35.96
N PHE A 11 15.69 -3.19 -34.86
CA PHE A 11 15.12 -1.98 -34.25
C PHE A 11 15.29 -0.73 -35.13
N PHE A 12 16.33 -0.67 -35.96
CA PHE A 12 16.50 0.38 -36.94
C PHE A 12 15.43 0.33 -38.04
N LEU A 13 15.12 -0.87 -38.55
CA LEU A 13 14.02 -1.06 -39.51
C LEU A 13 12.66 -0.73 -38.89
N VAL A 14 12.42 -1.13 -37.63
CA VAL A 14 11.21 -0.75 -36.89
C VAL A 14 11.10 0.77 -36.76
N ARG A 15 12.20 1.47 -36.45
CA ARG A 15 12.23 2.94 -36.39
C ARG A 15 11.89 3.59 -37.74
N ILE A 16 12.44 3.07 -38.84
CA ILE A 16 12.11 3.56 -40.19
C ILE A 16 10.61 3.34 -40.48
N GLY A 17 10.08 2.16 -40.15
CA GLY A 17 8.66 1.85 -40.29
C GLY A 17 7.76 2.85 -39.55
N PHE A 18 8.11 3.21 -38.32
CA PHE A 18 7.36 4.23 -37.59
C PHE A 18 7.50 5.64 -38.18
N SER A 19 8.66 6.00 -38.73
CA SER A 19 8.89 7.34 -39.30
C SER A 19 8.03 7.67 -40.52
N VAL A 20 7.51 6.65 -41.21
CA VAL A 20 6.57 6.81 -42.34
C VAL A 20 5.11 6.55 -41.95
N SER A 21 4.86 6.21 -40.68
CA SER A 21 3.52 6.03 -40.12
C SER A 21 2.98 7.34 -39.54
N SER A 22 1.67 7.42 -39.30
CA SER A 22 1.04 8.57 -38.61
C SER A 22 1.53 8.80 -37.18
N PHE A 23 2.24 7.84 -36.60
CA PHE A 23 2.79 7.95 -35.25
C PHE A 23 4.20 8.57 -35.22
N GLU A 24 4.92 8.59 -36.34
CA GLU A 24 6.31 9.05 -36.49
C GLU A 24 7.37 8.26 -35.68
N THR A 25 7.06 7.84 -34.46
CA THR A 25 7.94 7.11 -33.55
C THR A 25 7.23 5.95 -32.87
N ALA A 26 7.99 4.92 -32.50
CA ALA A 26 7.49 3.81 -31.70
C ALA A 26 6.95 4.30 -30.34
N TYR A 27 7.57 5.32 -29.76
CA TYR A 27 7.12 5.96 -28.53
C TYR A 27 5.71 6.54 -28.67
N ASN A 28 5.46 7.35 -29.71
CA ASN A 28 4.16 7.96 -29.95
C ASN A 28 3.08 6.90 -30.22
N PHE A 29 3.43 5.82 -30.92
CA PHE A 29 2.51 4.69 -31.14
C PHE A 29 2.09 4.05 -29.81
N ILE A 30 3.06 3.67 -28.97
CA ILE A 30 2.80 3.09 -27.65
C ILE A 30 2.00 4.09 -26.79
N TYR A 31 2.38 5.37 -26.81
CA TYR A 31 1.70 6.41 -26.07
C TYR A 31 0.22 6.51 -26.48
N THR A 32 -0.05 6.58 -27.78
CA THR A 32 -1.40 6.85 -28.30
C THR A 32 -2.29 5.61 -28.21
N MET A 33 -1.77 4.42 -28.53
CA MET A 33 -2.56 3.19 -28.63
C MET A 33 -2.72 2.47 -27.28
N LEU A 34 -1.75 2.60 -26.37
CA LEU A 34 -1.75 1.89 -25.08
C LEU A 34 -1.81 2.87 -23.91
N GLN A 35 -0.85 3.78 -23.80
CA GLN A 35 -0.68 4.60 -22.59
C GLN A 35 -1.84 5.57 -22.36
N ALA A 36 -2.32 6.28 -23.39
CA ALA A 36 -3.38 7.27 -23.25
C ALA A 36 -4.74 6.66 -22.89
N PRO A 37 -5.21 5.56 -23.54
CA PRO A 37 -6.42 4.86 -23.11
C PRO A 37 -6.30 4.30 -21.68
N LEU A 38 -5.17 3.68 -21.34
CA LEU A 38 -4.92 3.13 -20.00
C LEU A 38 -4.85 4.22 -18.93
N LYS A 39 -4.26 5.37 -19.24
CA LYS A 39 -4.24 6.54 -18.36
C LYS A 39 -5.66 7.05 -18.09
N GLY A 40 -6.52 7.10 -19.11
CA GLY A 40 -7.93 7.46 -18.95
C GLY A 40 -8.69 6.48 -18.03
N ALA A 41 -8.52 5.18 -18.23
CA ALA A 41 -9.18 4.15 -17.44
C ALA A 41 -8.63 4.05 -16.00
N GLY A 42 -7.32 4.23 -15.82
CA GLY A 42 -6.62 4.10 -14.54
C GLY A 42 -6.69 5.32 -13.64
N ASN A 43 -6.93 6.51 -14.19
CA ASN A 43 -6.99 7.76 -13.44
C ASN A 43 -8.41 8.04 -12.90
N SER A 44 -8.95 7.12 -12.10
CA SER A 44 -10.28 7.27 -11.51
C SER A 44 -10.37 6.62 -10.13
N LEU A 45 -11.23 7.17 -9.27
CA LEU A 45 -11.45 6.61 -7.93
C LEU A 45 -11.85 5.12 -7.96
N PRO A 46 -12.79 4.66 -8.82
CA PRO A 46 -13.12 3.24 -8.90
C PRO A 46 -11.95 2.36 -9.30
N SER A 47 -11.06 2.85 -10.18
CA SER A 47 -9.87 2.11 -10.61
C SER A 47 -8.88 1.92 -9.47
N VAL A 48 -8.65 2.98 -8.66
CA VAL A 48 -7.75 2.89 -7.50
C VAL A 48 -8.34 2.06 -6.37
N LEU A 49 -9.66 2.14 -6.14
CA LEU A 49 -10.36 1.26 -5.21
C LEU A 49 -10.21 -0.20 -5.62
N LEU A 50 -10.37 -0.51 -6.92
CA LEU A 50 -10.18 -1.85 -7.45
C LEU A 50 -8.72 -2.32 -7.30
N TYR A 51 -7.75 -1.46 -7.61
CA TYR A 51 -6.33 -1.72 -7.41
C TYR A 51 -6.04 -2.14 -5.96
N ASN A 52 -6.49 -1.36 -4.98
CA ASN A 52 -6.23 -1.63 -3.57
C ASN A 52 -7.00 -2.85 -3.07
N PHE A 53 -8.25 -3.05 -3.50
CA PHE A 53 -9.01 -4.25 -3.17
C PHE A 53 -8.28 -5.52 -3.65
N ILE A 54 -7.85 -5.57 -4.91
CA ILE A 54 -7.13 -6.73 -5.46
C ILE A 54 -5.80 -6.94 -4.74
N ALA A 55 -5.04 -5.87 -4.50
CA ALA A 55 -3.76 -5.96 -3.81
C ALA A 55 -3.93 -6.54 -2.40
N MET A 56 -4.92 -6.08 -1.64
CA MET A 56 -5.16 -6.60 -0.29
C MET A 56 -5.69 -8.03 -0.30
N LEU A 57 -6.55 -8.36 -1.28
CA LEU A 57 -7.05 -9.72 -1.45
C LEU A 57 -5.91 -10.71 -1.72
N LEU A 58 -4.95 -10.36 -2.58
CA LEU A 58 -3.78 -11.20 -2.87
C LEU A 58 -2.90 -11.42 -1.63
N TRP A 59 -2.73 -10.39 -0.80
CA TRP A 59 -2.04 -10.50 0.49
C TRP A 59 -2.73 -11.49 1.43
N CYS A 60 -4.07 -11.60 1.41
CA CYS A 60 -4.79 -12.61 2.18
C CYS A 60 -4.48 -14.06 1.72
N PHE A 61 -3.92 -14.24 0.52
CA PHE A 61 -3.41 -15.53 0.02
C PHE A 61 -1.88 -15.67 0.16
N GLY A 62 -1.21 -14.74 0.84
CA GLY A 62 0.25 -14.76 1.02
C GLY A 62 1.04 -14.31 -0.21
N ILE A 63 0.37 -13.72 -1.20
CA ILE A 63 1.00 -13.15 -2.40
C ILE A 63 1.19 -11.66 -2.18
N ASN A 64 2.38 -11.12 -2.47
CA ASN A 64 2.61 -9.69 -2.40
C ASN A 64 1.74 -8.96 -3.44
N GLY A 65 0.62 -8.40 -3.00
CA GLY A 65 -0.40 -7.79 -3.84
C GLY A 65 0.12 -6.67 -4.73
N PRO A 66 0.77 -5.62 -4.17
CA PRO A 66 1.36 -4.54 -4.93
C PRO A 66 2.30 -5.02 -6.04
N THR A 67 3.13 -6.04 -5.82
CA THR A 67 4.01 -6.58 -6.86
C THR A 67 3.24 -7.07 -8.10
N ILE A 68 2.08 -7.69 -7.90
CA ILE A 68 1.24 -8.18 -9.00
C ILE A 68 0.45 -7.04 -9.63
N THR A 69 -0.25 -6.25 -8.82
CA THR A 69 -1.12 -5.17 -9.33
C THR A 69 -0.33 -4.05 -10.00
N ASN A 70 0.89 -3.75 -9.53
CA ASN A 70 1.74 -2.72 -10.13
C ASN A 70 2.18 -3.06 -11.56
N SER A 71 2.16 -4.34 -11.96
CA SER A 71 2.43 -4.73 -13.36
C SER A 71 1.43 -4.11 -14.35
N VAL A 72 0.24 -3.72 -13.87
CA VAL A 72 -0.82 -3.11 -14.66
C VAL A 72 -0.95 -1.61 -14.36
N TRP A 73 -0.98 -1.22 -13.08
CA TRP A 73 -1.28 0.16 -12.69
C TRP A 73 -0.07 1.09 -12.61
N SER A 74 1.13 0.56 -12.34
CA SER A 74 2.30 1.41 -12.11
C SER A 74 2.65 2.29 -13.31
N PRO A 75 2.61 1.83 -14.58
CA PRO A 75 2.83 2.70 -15.73
C PRO A 75 1.87 3.89 -15.78
N ILE A 76 0.62 3.72 -15.32
CA ILE A 76 -0.37 4.78 -15.26
C ILE A 76 -0.01 5.77 -14.15
N PHE A 77 0.22 5.28 -12.93
CA PHE A 77 0.55 6.13 -11.78
C PHE A 77 1.84 6.92 -11.98
N PHE A 78 2.87 6.31 -12.60
CA PHE A 78 4.12 6.99 -12.94
C PHE A 78 3.92 8.16 -13.89
N VAL A 79 3.11 7.99 -14.93
CA VAL A 79 2.84 9.05 -15.91
C VAL A 79 2.08 10.20 -15.25
N LEU A 80 1.09 9.90 -14.40
CA LEU A 80 0.35 10.92 -13.64
C LEU A 80 1.27 11.65 -12.65
N THR A 81 2.19 10.94 -12.02
CA THR A 81 3.21 11.50 -11.13
C THR A 81 4.12 12.48 -11.87
N GLN A 82 4.60 12.09 -13.06
CA GLN A 82 5.49 12.92 -13.86
C GLN A 82 4.80 14.20 -14.37
N ASP A 83 3.52 14.11 -14.74
CA ASP A 83 2.71 15.28 -15.08
C ASP A 83 2.59 16.25 -13.90
N ASN A 84 2.33 15.74 -12.68
CA ASN A 84 2.29 16.56 -11.46
C ASN A 84 3.65 17.18 -11.16
N LEU A 85 4.75 16.43 -11.27
CA LEU A 85 6.10 16.94 -11.06
C LEU A 85 6.42 18.08 -12.04
N THR A 86 6.06 17.92 -13.30
CA THR A 86 6.26 18.94 -14.33
C THR A 86 5.45 20.20 -14.05
N ALA A 87 4.20 20.05 -13.60
CA ALA A 87 3.35 21.18 -13.20
C ALA A 87 3.93 21.89 -11.96
N PHE A 88 4.36 21.13 -10.95
CA PHE A 88 4.96 21.63 -9.72
C PHE A 88 6.23 22.45 -9.98
N GLN A 89 7.14 21.94 -10.79
CA GLN A 89 8.38 22.64 -11.17
C GLN A 89 8.12 23.96 -11.91
N LYS A 90 6.99 24.07 -12.59
CA LYS A 90 6.56 25.29 -13.31
C LYS A 90 5.69 26.22 -12.45
N GLY A 91 5.43 25.88 -11.18
CA GLY A 91 4.52 26.63 -10.32
C GLY A 91 3.06 26.61 -10.79
N LEU A 92 2.66 25.60 -11.58
CA LEU A 92 1.32 25.44 -12.11
C LEU A 92 0.45 24.57 -11.20
N LYS A 93 -0.87 24.65 -11.39
CA LYS A 93 -1.83 23.78 -10.69
C LYS A 93 -1.56 22.32 -11.03
N LEU A 94 -1.52 21.48 -10.00
CA LEU A 94 -1.30 20.04 -10.13
C LEU A 94 -2.50 19.36 -10.81
N PRO A 95 -2.31 18.62 -11.91
CA PRO A 95 -3.41 18.08 -12.72
C PRO A 95 -4.06 16.81 -12.16
N HIS A 96 -3.33 15.95 -11.43
CA HIS A 96 -3.81 14.59 -11.10
C HIS A 96 -3.85 14.30 -9.61
N ILE A 97 -4.86 13.55 -9.18
CA ILE A 97 -5.01 13.07 -7.79
C ILE A 97 -4.26 11.74 -7.61
N TYR A 98 -4.55 10.76 -8.48
CA TYR A 98 -4.14 9.36 -8.33
C TYR A 98 -2.72 9.08 -8.85
N THR A 99 -1.76 9.80 -8.31
CA THR A 99 -0.31 9.59 -8.56
C THR A 99 0.23 8.38 -7.81
N GLN A 100 1.48 7.99 -8.08
CA GLN A 100 2.17 6.93 -7.33
C GLN A 100 2.25 7.27 -5.84
N GLN A 101 2.55 8.53 -5.50
CA GLN A 101 2.62 8.97 -4.10
C GLN A 101 1.25 9.00 -3.43
N PHE A 102 0.16 9.19 -4.16
CA PHE A 102 -1.18 9.04 -3.59
C PHE A 102 -1.37 7.60 -3.08
N ILE A 103 -1.00 6.61 -3.90
CA ILE A 103 -1.08 5.20 -3.55
C ILE A 103 -0.19 4.89 -2.34
N ASP A 104 1.11 5.18 -2.45
CA ASP A 104 2.10 4.75 -1.47
C ASP A 104 1.92 5.41 -0.10
N ILE A 105 1.47 6.67 -0.07
CA ILE A 105 1.51 7.50 1.15
C ILE A 105 0.14 7.58 1.82
N PHE A 106 -0.95 7.55 1.05
CA PHE A 106 -2.29 7.77 1.58
C PHE A 106 -3.18 6.53 1.56
N THR A 107 -2.87 5.49 0.78
CA THR A 107 -3.74 4.30 0.72
C THR A 107 -3.29 3.14 1.62
N THR A 108 -1.98 2.92 1.72
CA THR A 108 -1.39 1.78 2.45
C THR A 108 -0.22 2.21 3.35
N TYR A 109 -0.45 3.16 4.24
CA TYR A 109 0.59 3.63 5.17
C TYR A 109 1.00 2.51 6.15
N GLY A 110 2.29 2.35 6.41
CA GLY A 110 2.74 1.28 7.30
C GLY A 110 2.59 -0.14 6.70
N GLY A 111 2.48 -0.22 5.37
CA GLY A 111 2.47 -1.45 4.58
C GLY A 111 1.09 -1.86 4.06
N GLY A 112 1.03 -3.01 3.40
CA GLY A 112 -0.24 -3.63 3.01
C GLY A 112 -1.20 -3.74 4.20
N GLY A 113 -2.47 -3.45 4.00
CA GLY A 113 -3.50 -3.40 5.03
C GLY A 113 -3.50 -2.12 5.87
N SER A 114 -2.53 -1.25 5.67
CA SER A 114 -2.23 -0.15 6.59
C SER A 114 -1.88 -0.63 8.00
N THR A 115 -1.01 -1.65 8.06
CA THR A 115 -0.70 -2.45 9.26
C THR A 115 -0.07 -1.69 10.41
N LEU A 116 0.40 -0.45 10.22
CA LEU A 116 0.84 0.38 11.35
C LEU A 116 -0.31 0.65 12.33
N SER A 117 -1.54 0.81 11.83
CA SER A 117 -2.73 0.91 12.67
C SER A 117 -2.96 -0.34 13.52
N LEU A 118 -2.80 -1.52 12.91
CA LEU A 118 -2.90 -2.80 13.60
C LEU A 118 -1.80 -2.94 14.67
N LEU A 119 -0.55 -2.60 14.34
CA LEU A 119 0.58 -2.62 15.26
C LEU A 119 0.35 -1.75 16.50
N ILE A 120 -0.21 -0.55 16.31
CA ILE A 120 -0.57 0.33 17.43
C ILE A 120 -1.55 -0.37 18.37
N VAL A 121 -2.59 -1.03 17.84
CA VAL A 121 -3.55 -1.76 18.68
C VAL A 121 -2.88 -2.95 19.39
N MET A 122 -2.06 -3.73 18.68
CA MET A 122 -1.34 -4.88 19.24
C MET A 122 -0.47 -4.48 20.44
N LEU A 123 0.19 -3.33 20.38
CA LEU A 123 1.06 -2.86 21.45
C LEU A 123 0.31 -2.22 22.63
N THR A 124 -0.81 -1.56 22.37
CA THR A 124 -1.52 -0.75 23.36
C THR A 124 -2.67 -1.47 24.06
N VAL A 125 -3.32 -2.42 23.40
CA VAL A 125 -4.57 -3.05 23.88
C VAL A 125 -4.40 -4.53 24.17
N CYS A 126 -3.65 -5.26 23.34
CA CYS A 126 -3.56 -6.71 23.42
C CYS A 126 -2.76 -7.19 24.64
N ARG A 127 -3.18 -8.35 25.18
CA ARG A 127 -2.66 -8.94 26.42
C ARG A 127 -1.93 -10.26 26.20
N SER A 128 -2.23 -11.02 25.15
CA SER A 128 -1.52 -12.27 24.86
C SER A 128 -0.03 -12.01 24.66
N LYS A 129 0.81 -12.91 25.18
CA LYS A 129 2.27 -12.83 25.02
C LYS A 129 2.62 -12.86 23.54
N ARG A 130 1.98 -13.76 22.78
CA ARG A 130 2.17 -13.91 21.33
C ARG A 130 1.98 -12.61 20.55
N VAL A 131 0.85 -11.91 20.74
CA VAL A 131 0.54 -10.69 19.98
C VAL A 131 1.45 -9.53 20.38
N ARG A 132 1.74 -9.41 21.68
CA ARG A 132 2.60 -8.32 22.20
C ARG A 132 4.03 -8.47 21.73
N GLU A 133 4.62 -9.66 21.82
CA GLU A 133 5.99 -9.90 21.36
C GLU A 133 6.11 -9.69 19.86
N LEU A 134 5.15 -10.19 19.08
CA LEU A 134 5.11 -9.92 17.65
C LEU A 134 5.04 -8.41 17.34
N GLY A 135 4.16 -7.68 18.05
CA GLY A 135 4.04 -6.23 17.89
C GLY A 135 5.34 -5.49 18.17
N LYS A 136 6.11 -5.90 19.19
CA LYS A 136 7.41 -5.30 19.52
C LYS A 136 8.45 -5.57 18.45
N LEU A 137 8.47 -6.77 17.88
CA LEU A 137 9.40 -7.12 16.80
C LEU A 137 9.07 -6.39 15.50
N ALA A 138 7.78 -6.14 15.25
CA ALA A 138 7.29 -5.63 13.98
C ALA A 138 7.08 -4.10 13.94
N ILE A 139 7.07 -3.39 15.08
CA ILE A 139 6.80 -1.95 15.08
C ILE A 139 7.84 -1.13 14.32
N LEU A 140 9.12 -1.45 14.51
CA LEU A 140 10.21 -0.72 13.86
C LEU A 140 10.13 -0.86 12.33
N PRO A 141 10.08 -2.07 11.73
CA PRO A 141 9.87 -2.20 10.30
C PRO A 141 8.52 -1.61 9.85
N GLY A 142 7.47 -1.73 10.67
CA GLY A 142 6.13 -1.21 10.36
C GLY A 142 6.06 0.31 10.22
N ILE A 143 6.86 1.07 10.97
CA ILE A 143 6.96 2.54 10.82
C ILE A 143 7.46 2.90 9.41
N PHE A 144 8.31 2.07 8.81
CA PHE A 144 8.84 2.23 7.46
C PHE A 144 8.06 1.43 6.41
N GLY A 145 6.83 1.01 6.71
CA GLY A 145 5.98 0.34 5.74
C GLY A 145 6.27 -1.15 5.51
N ILE A 146 7.28 -1.72 6.20
CA ILE A 146 7.67 -3.12 6.06
C ILE A 146 6.79 -3.94 7.01
N ASN A 147 5.92 -4.80 6.44
CA ASN A 147 4.84 -5.44 7.18
C ASN A 147 4.85 -6.98 7.13
N GLU A 148 5.81 -7.60 6.46
CA GLU A 148 5.96 -9.05 6.36
C GLU A 148 5.97 -9.74 7.74
N PRO A 149 6.62 -9.19 8.80
CA PRO A 149 6.51 -9.77 10.13
C PRO A 149 5.06 -9.89 10.62
N ILE A 150 4.18 -8.96 10.25
CA ILE A 150 2.77 -8.99 10.62
C ILE A 150 1.98 -9.93 9.71
N ILE A 151 2.20 -9.89 8.39
CA ILE A 151 1.47 -10.75 7.44
C ILE A 151 1.68 -12.23 7.76
N PHE A 152 2.91 -12.61 8.09
CA PHE A 152 3.29 -14.00 8.32
C PHE A 152 3.29 -14.39 9.81
N GLY A 153 3.61 -13.46 10.72
CA GLY A 153 3.69 -13.73 12.15
C GLY A 153 2.35 -13.67 12.87
N LEU A 154 1.50 -12.70 12.50
CA LEU A 154 0.08 -12.76 12.79
C LEU A 154 -0.46 -13.52 11.58
N PRO A 155 -1.16 -14.65 11.71
CA PRO A 155 -1.65 -15.38 10.55
C PRO A 155 -2.72 -14.52 9.87
N VAL A 156 -2.35 -13.51 9.09
CA VAL A 156 -3.24 -12.66 8.30
C VAL A 156 -3.61 -13.42 7.04
N VAL A 157 -2.64 -14.15 6.50
CA VAL A 157 -2.82 -15.12 5.41
C VAL A 157 -3.85 -16.15 5.85
N LEU A 158 -4.92 -16.30 5.04
CA LEU A 158 -6.01 -17.26 5.23
C LEU A 158 -6.80 -17.13 6.54
N ASN A 159 -6.64 -16.04 7.30
CA ASN A 159 -7.44 -15.79 8.49
C ASN A 159 -8.56 -14.79 8.19
N PRO A 160 -9.82 -15.25 8.09
CA PRO A 160 -10.94 -14.40 7.71
C PRO A 160 -11.20 -13.27 8.72
N ILE A 161 -10.81 -13.44 10.00
CA ILE A 161 -11.03 -12.41 11.03
C ILE A 161 -10.19 -11.16 10.73
N ILE A 162 -8.89 -11.33 10.47
CA ILE A 162 -7.98 -10.19 10.22
C ILE A 162 -8.01 -9.77 8.76
N ALA A 163 -8.34 -10.67 7.82
CA ALA A 163 -8.50 -10.33 6.41
C ALA A 163 -9.55 -9.23 6.17
N ILE A 164 -10.64 -9.21 6.95
CA ILE A 164 -11.70 -8.20 6.83
C ILE A 164 -11.15 -6.77 7.03
N PRO A 165 -10.61 -6.40 8.21
CA PRO A 165 -10.06 -5.06 8.40
C PRO A 165 -8.83 -4.81 7.49
N PHE A 166 -8.06 -5.84 7.17
CA PHE A 166 -6.92 -5.73 6.26
C PHE A 166 -7.31 -5.28 4.84
N ILE A 167 -8.47 -5.70 4.34
CA ILE A 167 -8.99 -5.23 3.05
C ILE A 167 -9.71 -3.88 3.20
N ILE A 168 -10.54 -3.74 4.23
CA ILE A 168 -11.42 -2.57 4.38
C ILE A 168 -10.63 -1.30 4.67
N VAL A 169 -9.59 -1.35 5.52
CA VAL A 169 -8.85 -0.14 5.92
C VAL A 169 -8.22 0.57 4.70
N PRO A 170 -7.43 -0.09 3.83
CA PRO A 170 -6.90 0.56 2.63
C PRO A 170 -7.96 1.04 1.65
N VAL A 171 -9.08 0.32 1.51
CA VAL A 171 -10.21 0.73 0.65
C VAL A 171 -10.84 2.02 1.19
N LEU A 172 -11.04 2.12 2.51
CA LEU A 172 -11.56 3.33 3.15
C LEU A 172 -10.57 4.49 3.08
N ASN A 173 -9.28 4.25 3.31
CA ASN A 173 -8.24 5.28 3.14
C ASN A 173 -8.27 5.83 1.72
N THR A 174 -8.31 4.94 0.71
CA THR A 174 -8.41 5.32 -0.70
C THR A 174 -9.65 6.18 -0.98
N LEU A 175 -10.81 5.77 -0.46
CA LEU A 175 -12.07 6.49 -0.62
C LEU A 175 -11.98 7.88 0.01
N ILE A 176 -11.55 7.95 1.27
CA ILE A 176 -11.46 9.18 2.05
C ILE A 176 -10.44 10.12 1.42
N SER A 177 -9.21 9.68 1.18
CA SER A 177 -8.18 10.46 0.52
C SER A 177 -8.63 10.93 -0.87
N GLY A 178 -9.28 10.07 -1.65
CA GLY A 178 -9.85 10.44 -2.95
C GLY A 178 -10.84 11.60 -2.84
N LEU A 179 -11.78 11.52 -1.90
CA LEU A 179 -12.80 12.56 -1.68
C LEU A 179 -12.22 13.85 -1.11
N VAL A 180 -11.30 13.76 -0.15
CA VAL A 180 -10.65 14.91 0.51
C VAL A 180 -9.78 15.68 -0.48
N PHE A 181 -9.07 14.99 -1.37
CA PHE A 181 -8.33 15.62 -2.46
C PHE A 181 -9.30 16.28 -3.45
N GLN A 182 -10.34 15.57 -3.91
CA GLN A 182 -11.35 16.13 -4.83
C GLN A 182 -12.04 17.38 -4.26
N ALA A 183 -12.31 17.41 -2.95
CA ALA A 183 -12.90 18.56 -2.25
C ALA A 183 -11.92 19.75 -2.07
N GLY A 184 -10.64 19.57 -2.36
CA GLY A 184 -9.61 20.60 -2.24
C GLY A 184 -9.16 20.89 -0.79
N TRP A 185 -9.48 20.00 0.16
CA TRP A 185 -9.08 20.16 1.57
C TRP A 185 -7.59 19.83 1.77
N VAL A 186 -7.05 18.95 0.93
CA VAL A 186 -5.64 18.58 0.88
C VAL A 186 -5.10 18.85 -0.53
N PRO A 187 -3.98 19.57 -0.69
CA PRO A 187 -3.33 19.74 -1.98
C PRO A 187 -2.95 18.40 -2.61
N TYR A 188 -2.97 18.33 -3.94
CA TYR A 188 -2.53 17.12 -4.63
C TYR A 188 -1.05 16.87 -4.38
N THR A 189 -0.62 15.63 -4.60
CA THR A 189 0.79 15.28 -4.45
C THR A 189 1.62 15.99 -5.51
N ASN A 190 2.76 16.54 -5.10
CA ASN A 190 3.63 17.41 -5.91
C ASN A 190 4.43 16.66 -7.00
N GLY A 191 4.33 15.32 -7.04
CA GLY A 191 5.03 14.47 -8.01
C GLY A 191 6.48 14.15 -7.63
N VAL A 192 6.99 14.62 -6.49
CA VAL A 192 8.29 14.21 -5.96
C VAL A 192 8.18 12.75 -5.50
N MET A 193 9.03 11.91 -6.07
CA MET A 193 9.03 10.47 -5.79
C MET A 193 9.69 10.14 -4.46
N LEU A 194 8.94 10.32 -3.38
CA LEU A 194 9.33 9.86 -2.06
C LEU A 194 9.36 8.32 -2.02
N PRO A 195 10.35 7.70 -1.34
CA PRO A 195 10.30 6.27 -1.06
C PRO A 195 9.01 5.91 -0.29
N TRP A 196 8.35 4.82 -0.66
CA TRP A 196 7.16 4.31 0.05
C TRP A 196 7.43 3.96 1.52
N THR A 197 8.71 3.79 1.88
CA THR A 197 9.17 3.57 3.26
C THR A 197 9.26 4.85 4.09
N THR A 198 8.92 6.02 3.53
CA THR A 198 8.95 7.28 4.27
C THR A 198 7.90 7.25 5.39
N PRO A 199 8.29 7.47 6.66
CA PRO A 199 7.37 7.34 7.79
C PRO A 199 6.08 8.17 7.60
N PRO A 200 4.91 7.62 7.99
CA PRO A 200 3.64 8.35 7.98
C PRO A 200 3.73 9.65 8.78
N ILE A 201 2.80 10.58 8.53
CA ILE A 201 2.79 11.98 8.99
C ILE A 201 3.84 12.82 8.26
N ILE A 202 5.11 12.39 8.24
CA ILE A 202 6.18 13.11 7.53
C ILE A 202 5.98 13.01 6.01
N SER A 203 5.67 11.80 5.53
CA SER A 203 5.43 11.55 4.11
C SER A 203 4.25 12.36 3.54
N GLY A 204 3.18 12.55 4.31
CA GLY A 204 2.03 13.36 3.90
C GLY A 204 2.37 14.83 3.69
N TRP A 205 3.20 15.41 4.56
CA TRP A 205 3.69 16.79 4.40
C TRP A 205 4.60 16.93 3.19
N LEU A 206 5.60 16.05 3.07
CA LEU A 206 6.57 16.11 1.97
C LEU A 206 5.92 15.88 0.60
N SER A 207 4.93 15.00 0.53
CA SER A 207 4.23 14.65 -0.72
C SER A 207 3.32 15.76 -1.21
N THR A 208 2.66 16.49 -0.30
CA THR A 208 1.68 17.53 -0.66
C THR A 208 2.25 18.94 -0.56
N GLY A 209 3.40 19.12 0.11
CA GLY A 209 3.93 20.42 0.51
C GLY A 209 3.10 21.12 1.59
N SER A 210 2.14 20.44 2.21
CA SER A 210 1.18 21.03 3.16
C SER A 210 0.97 20.16 4.40
N TRP A 211 0.87 20.79 5.57
CA TRP A 211 0.60 20.10 6.84
C TRP A 211 -0.76 19.39 6.83
N THR A 212 -1.70 19.82 5.97
CA THR A 212 -3.00 19.16 5.80
C THR A 212 -2.86 17.71 5.31
N GLY A 213 -1.81 17.39 4.54
CA GLY A 213 -1.49 16.01 4.18
C GLY A 213 -1.11 15.14 5.38
N SER A 214 -0.34 15.68 6.33
CA SER A 214 -0.02 15.00 7.59
C SER A 214 -1.24 14.75 8.45
N VAL A 215 -2.17 15.72 8.51
CA VAL A 215 -3.41 15.60 9.29
C VAL A 215 -4.32 14.53 8.71
N LEU A 216 -4.40 14.43 7.38
CA LEU A 216 -5.13 13.34 6.72
C LEU A 216 -4.55 11.98 7.08
N GLN A 217 -3.23 11.80 7.01
CA GLN A 217 -2.60 10.54 7.41
C GLN A 217 -2.83 10.20 8.90
N LEU A 218 -2.76 11.21 9.78
CA LEU A 218 -3.04 11.01 11.20
C LEU A 218 -4.50 10.57 11.42
N PHE A 219 -5.45 11.20 10.71
CA PHE A 219 -6.85 10.81 10.73
C PHE A 219 -7.04 9.36 10.25
N GLU A 220 -6.44 9.00 9.11
CA GLU A 220 -6.55 7.65 8.55
C GLU A 220 -5.91 6.61 9.47
N LEU A 221 -4.78 6.93 10.11
CA LEU A 221 -4.13 6.09 11.14
C LEU A 221 -5.07 5.84 12.32
N ILE A 222 -5.70 6.88 12.86
CA ILE A 222 -6.67 6.76 13.96
C ILE A 222 -7.88 5.93 13.51
N LEU A 223 -8.40 6.17 12.32
CA LEU A 223 -9.51 5.41 11.76
C LEU A 223 -9.14 3.92 11.62
N GLY A 224 -7.94 3.62 11.11
CA GLY A 224 -7.43 2.27 11.01
C GLY A 224 -7.33 1.60 12.39
N VAL A 225 -6.84 2.30 13.42
CA VAL A 225 -6.79 1.80 14.80
C VAL A 225 -8.19 1.42 15.28
N LEU A 226 -9.18 2.28 15.05
CA LEU A 226 -10.58 2.02 15.44
C LEU A 226 -11.18 0.81 14.71
N ILE A 227 -10.88 0.65 13.41
CA ILE A 227 -11.37 -0.47 12.60
C ILE A 227 -10.70 -1.78 13.00
N TYR A 228 -9.38 -1.78 13.21
CA TYR A 228 -8.65 -2.99 13.59
C TYR A 228 -8.98 -3.47 15.02
N TYR A 229 -9.28 -2.54 15.93
CA TYR A 229 -9.53 -2.81 17.35
C TYR A 229 -10.44 -4.02 17.65
N PRO A 230 -11.68 -4.10 17.13
CA PRO A 230 -12.58 -5.21 17.48
C PRO A 230 -12.05 -6.57 17.00
N PHE A 231 -11.40 -6.62 15.83
CA PHE A 231 -10.94 -7.87 15.22
C PHE A 231 -9.71 -8.42 15.94
N ILE A 232 -8.71 -7.57 16.19
CA ILE A 232 -7.50 -8.01 16.88
C ILE A 232 -7.77 -8.34 18.34
N LYS A 233 -8.71 -7.64 18.98
CA LYS A 233 -9.14 -7.97 20.36
C LYS A 233 -9.84 -9.33 20.43
N MET A 234 -10.59 -9.71 19.40
CA MET A 234 -11.19 -11.04 19.33
C MET A 234 -10.10 -12.13 19.18
N LEU A 235 -9.13 -11.90 18.29
CA LEU A 235 -8.02 -12.83 18.09
C LEU A 235 -7.11 -12.94 19.34
N ASP A 236 -6.81 -11.81 19.97
CA ASP A 236 -6.01 -11.75 21.21
C ASP A 236 -6.66 -12.53 22.36
N ARG A 237 -7.99 -12.50 22.48
CA ARG A 237 -8.72 -13.30 23.48
C ARG A 237 -8.57 -14.80 23.25
N GLN A 238 -8.58 -15.23 21.99
CA GLN A 238 -8.38 -16.65 21.64
C GLN A 238 -6.97 -17.08 22.04
N TYR A 239 -5.94 -16.33 21.63
CA TYR A 239 -4.56 -16.64 22.01
C TYR A 239 -4.33 -16.59 23.50
N LEU A 240 -4.90 -15.62 24.21
CA LEU A 240 -4.78 -15.56 25.67
C LEU A 240 -5.44 -16.78 26.33
N SER A 241 -6.58 -17.26 25.82
CA SER A 241 -7.22 -18.47 26.35
C SER A 241 -6.41 -19.73 26.10
N GLU A 242 -5.75 -19.83 24.94
CA GLU A 242 -4.84 -20.93 24.60
C GLU A 242 -3.57 -20.91 25.48
N GLU A 243 -2.97 -19.73 25.67
CA GLU A 243 -1.80 -19.52 26.54
C GLU A 243 -2.11 -19.94 27.99
N LEU A 244 -3.25 -19.51 28.54
CA LEU A 244 -3.66 -19.87 29.90
C LEU A 244 -4.03 -21.34 30.06
N ALA A 245 -4.56 -21.99 29.01
CA ALA A 245 -4.85 -23.41 29.04
C ALA A 245 -3.56 -24.25 29.00
N ALA A 246 -2.56 -23.82 28.21
CA ALA A 246 -1.25 -24.45 28.16
C ALA A 246 -0.48 -24.33 29.49
N GLU A 247 -0.45 -23.13 30.10
CA GLU A 247 0.18 -22.93 31.41
C GLU A 247 -0.42 -23.85 32.50
N LYS A 248 -1.75 -24.03 32.50
CA LYS A 248 -2.40 -24.96 33.43
C LYS A 248 -2.10 -26.43 33.18
N ALA A 249 -1.91 -26.83 31.92
CA ALA A 249 -1.57 -28.21 31.59
C ALA A 249 -0.15 -28.55 32.04
N ASP A 250 0.79 -27.63 31.83
CA ASP A 250 2.18 -27.79 32.29
C ASP A 250 2.28 -27.83 33.82
N ASP A 251 1.48 -27.03 34.55
CA ASP A 251 1.43 -27.07 36.02
C ASP A 251 0.89 -28.43 36.57
N ILE A 252 0.01 -29.11 35.84
CA ILE A 252 -0.56 -30.41 36.25
C ILE A 252 0.43 -31.56 36.01
N ASP A 253 1.21 -31.53 34.93
CA ASP A 253 2.20 -32.57 34.61
C ASP A 253 3.46 -32.51 35.51
N ILE A 254 3.66 -31.43 36.28
CA ILE A 254 4.81 -31.21 37.16
C ILE A 254 4.48 -31.55 38.64
N ASP A 255 3.27 -32.03 38.95
CA ASP A 255 2.95 -32.52 40.30
C ASP A 255 3.59 -33.90 40.54
N PHE A 256 4.87 -33.89 40.94
CA PHE A 256 5.64 -35.06 41.35
C PHE A 256 5.42 -35.45 42.83
N ASP A 257 4.51 -34.77 43.55
CA ASP A 257 4.33 -34.96 45.00
C ASP A 257 3.20 -35.99 45.36
N GLU A 258 2.57 -36.64 44.37
CA GLU A 258 1.56 -37.71 44.58
C GLU A 258 2.08 -39.18 44.43
N VAL A 259 3.39 -39.45 44.57
CA VAL A 259 3.93 -40.85 44.61
C VAL A 259 4.76 -41.15 45.85
#